data_AF-A0A2N5M4Y7-F1
#
_entry.id   AF-A0A2N5M4Y7-F1
#
_cell.length_a   1.000
_cell.length_b   1.000
_cell.length_c   1.000
_cell.angle_alpha   90.00
_cell.angle_beta   90.00
_cell.angle_gamma   90.00
#
_symmetry.space_group_name_H-M   'P 1'
#
loop_
_entity.id
_entity.type
_entity.pdbx_description
1 polymer ?
#
loop_
_entity_poly.entity_id
_entity_poly.type
_entity_poly.pdbx_seq_one_letter_code
_entity_poly.pdbx_strand_id
1 'polypeptide(L)'
;MSRGPIRESLRILNQEGLVTYYPRRGMFVTSLEKADINEIYDIRLALEKIAVELGFSFITEDTLQTQMKLVEDMKVNSQENRKDKLVELDLQFHETIVRLPGYARLLNTWASYNALIELIFAKVFELNVESGEDISENHEKLVQALIKEDKKAFIQELEDHYMTAKQNLLHIW
;
A
#
# COMPACT_ATOMS: atom_id res chain seq x y z
N MET A 1 -15.82 0.04 33.08
CA MET A 1 -15.05 0.57 31.94
C MET A 1 -15.80 1.77 31.37
N SER A 2 -15.13 2.90 31.19
CA SER A 2 -15.74 4.17 30.73
C SER A 2 -16.07 4.12 29.24
N ARG A 3 -17.15 4.81 28.81
CA ARG A 3 -17.53 4.96 27.40
C ARG A 3 -16.61 5.92 26.61
N GLY A 4 -15.79 6.70 27.30
CA GLY A 4 -14.87 7.68 26.70
C GLY A 4 -13.77 7.05 25.83
N PRO A 5 -12.99 6.09 26.36
CA PRO A 5 -11.95 5.40 25.59
C PRO A 5 -12.47 4.68 24.35
N ILE A 6 -13.61 3.98 24.47
CA ILE A 6 -14.22 3.25 23.34
C ILE A 6 -14.65 4.22 22.23
N ARG A 7 -15.24 5.38 22.59
CA ARG A 7 -15.65 6.38 21.60
C ARG A 7 -14.45 6.96 20.84
N GLU A 8 -13.33 7.16 21.52
CA GLU A 8 -12.12 7.68 20.89
C GLU A 8 -11.48 6.67 19.95
N SER A 9 -11.40 5.38 20.35
CA SER A 9 -10.96 4.31 19.45
C SER A 9 -11.87 4.18 18.22
N LEU A 10 -13.19 4.27 18.38
CA LEU A 10 -14.14 4.24 17.25
C LEU A 10 -14.00 5.46 16.33
N ARG A 11 -13.60 6.62 16.86
CA ARG A 11 -13.33 7.82 16.07
C ARG A 11 -12.09 7.64 15.20
N ILE A 12 -11.03 7.05 15.75
CA ILE A 12 -9.79 6.75 15.02
C ILE A 12 -10.07 5.74 13.89
N LEU A 13 -10.73 4.62 14.22
CA LEU A 13 -11.12 3.62 13.23
C LEU A 13 -12.03 4.21 12.13
N ASN A 14 -12.86 5.19 12.47
CA ASN A 14 -13.70 5.87 11.47
C ASN A 14 -12.88 6.80 10.57
N GLN A 15 -11.86 7.47 11.11
CA GLN A 15 -10.92 8.29 10.33
C GLN A 15 -10.05 7.45 9.40
N GLU A 16 -9.69 6.23 9.82
CA GLU A 16 -8.95 5.24 9.04
C GLU A 16 -9.84 4.50 8.02
N GLY A 17 -11.15 4.78 7.98
CA GLY A 17 -12.09 4.12 7.08
C GLY A 17 -12.44 2.67 7.46
N LEU A 18 -11.96 2.14 8.59
CA LEU A 18 -12.21 0.77 9.05
C LEU A 18 -13.61 0.56 9.63
N VAL A 19 -14.25 1.63 10.09
CA VAL A 19 -15.65 1.62 10.50
C VAL A 19 -16.42 2.78 9.90
N THR A 20 -17.66 2.55 9.51
CA THR A 20 -18.56 3.57 8.98
C THR A 20 -19.64 3.93 10.01
N TYR A 21 -19.81 5.23 10.26
CA TYR A 21 -20.90 5.72 11.10
C TYR A 21 -22.18 5.93 10.30
N TYR A 22 -23.25 5.26 10.72
CA TYR A 22 -24.59 5.48 10.19
C TYR A 22 -25.43 6.22 11.22
N PRO A 23 -25.94 7.44 10.92
CA PRO A 23 -26.81 8.18 11.82
C PRO A 23 -27.97 7.33 12.31
N ARG A 24 -28.18 7.29 13.64
CA ARG A 24 -29.22 6.50 14.33
C ARG A 24 -29.11 4.96 14.20
N ARG A 25 -28.06 4.43 13.56
CA ARG A 25 -27.81 2.98 13.42
C ARG A 25 -26.53 2.51 14.11
N GLY A 26 -25.57 3.41 14.36
CA GLY A 26 -24.32 3.10 15.06
C GLY A 26 -23.11 2.99 14.13
N MET A 27 -22.03 2.36 14.60
CA MET A 27 -20.80 2.11 13.84
C MET A 27 -20.81 0.69 13.28
N PHE A 28 -20.39 0.50 12.03
CA PHE A 28 -20.30 -0.80 11.38
C PHE A 28 -18.90 -1.00 10.79
N VAL A 29 -18.40 -2.23 10.74
CA VAL A 29 -17.14 -2.53 10.04
C VAL A 29 -17.31 -2.23 8.56
N THR A 30 -16.34 -1.55 7.97
CA THR A 30 -16.36 -1.22 6.54
C THR A 30 -16.26 -2.51 5.71
N SER A 31 -17.20 -2.67 4.79
CA SER A 31 -17.12 -3.67 3.72
C SER A 31 -16.65 -2.95 2.47
N LEU A 32 -15.66 -3.49 1.79
CA LEU A 32 -15.19 -2.96 0.52
C LEU A 32 -16.02 -3.54 -0.63
N GLU A 33 -16.42 -2.70 -1.56
CA GLU A 33 -16.97 -3.09 -2.86
C GLU A 33 -15.89 -2.95 -3.94
N LYS A 34 -16.15 -3.51 -5.13
CA LYS A 34 -15.23 -3.37 -6.28
C LYS A 34 -14.89 -1.92 -6.57
N ALA A 35 -15.85 -1.01 -6.42
CA ALA A 35 -15.65 0.42 -6.65
C ALA A 35 -14.61 1.01 -5.68
N ASP A 36 -14.65 0.61 -4.40
CA ASP A 36 -13.70 1.06 -3.39
C ASP A 36 -12.27 0.58 -3.71
N ILE A 37 -12.12 -0.67 -4.14
CA ILE A 37 -10.82 -1.20 -4.58
C ILE A 37 -10.26 -0.36 -5.74
N ASN A 38 -11.08 -0.04 -6.74
CA ASN A 38 -10.65 0.81 -7.85
C ASN A 38 -10.20 2.18 -7.35
N GLU A 39 -11.02 2.84 -6.53
CA GLU A 39 -10.75 4.18 -6.01
C GLU A 39 -9.47 4.23 -5.18
N ILE A 40 -9.29 3.30 -4.24
CA ILE A 40 -8.13 3.26 -3.35
C ILE A 40 -6.83 3.07 -4.15
N TYR A 41 -6.79 2.11 -5.07
CA TYR A 41 -5.61 1.86 -5.90
C TYR A 41 -5.32 3.05 -6.84
N ASP A 42 -6.34 3.65 -7.45
CA ASP A 42 -6.15 4.80 -8.35
C ASP A 42 -5.64 6.03 -7.60
N ILE A 43 -6.15 6.29 -6.39
CA ILE A 43 -5.68 7.38 -5.52
C ILE A 43 -4.23 7.13 -5.10
N ARG A 44 -3.89 5.94 -4.60
CA ARG A 44 -2.53 5.63 -4.17
C ARG A 44 -1.53 5.73 -5.32
N LEU A 45 -1.84 5.18 -6.49
CA LEU A 45 -1.02 5.31 -7.68
C LEU A 45 -0.79 6.78 -8.07
N ALA A 46 -1.85 7.59 -8.05
CA ALA A 46 -1.72 9.01 -8.38
C ALA A 46 -0.80 9.77 -7.40
N LEU A 47 -0.90 9.48 -6.10
CA LEU A 47 -0.05 10.10 -5.07
C LEU A 47 1.41 9.68 -5.20
N GLU A 48 1.66 8.39 -5.47
CA GLU A 48 3.02 7.88 -5.65
C GLU A 48 3.66 8.40 -6.95
N LYS A 49 2.89 8.52 -8.04
CA LYS A 49 3.37 9.17 -9.26
C LYS A 49 3.75 10.63 -9.00
N ILE A 50 2.97 11.38 -8.23
CA ILE A 50 3.35 12.75 -7.82
C ILE A 50 4.68 12.72 -7.04
N ALA A 51 4.85 11.77 -6.12
CA ALA A 51 6.08 11.65 -5.34
C ALA A 51 7.31 11.36 -6.22
N VAL A 52 7.17 10.43 -7.18
CA VAL A 52 8.21 10.12 -8.17
C VAL A 52 8.49 11.34 -9.05
N GLU A 53 7.45 12.01 -9.54
CA GLU A 53 7.61 13.17 -10.42
C GLU A 53 8.44 14.28 -9.79
N LEU A 54 8.18 14.55 -8.51
CA LEU A 54 8.84 15.60 -7.73
C LEU A 54 10.14 15.17 -7.08
N GLY A 55 10.30 13.86 -6.82
CA GLY A 55 11.29 13.36 -5.88
C GLY A 55 12.32 12.39 -6.44
N PHE A 56 12.18 11.90 -7.68
CA PHE A 56 13.08 10.87 -8.23
C PHE A 56 14.55 11.29 -8.21
N SER A 57 14.86 12.58 -8.41
CA SER A 57 16.24 13.09 -8.35
C SER A 57 16.85 13.09 -6.95
N PHE A 58 16.08 12.80 -5.90
CA PHE A 58 16.56 12.69 -4.52
C PHE A 58 16.88 11.25 -4.11
N ILE A 59 16.71 10.27 -5.00
CA ILE A 59 17.11 8.88 -4.73
C ILE A 59 18.63 8.85 -4.50
N THR A 60 19.02 8.34 -3.34
CA THR A 60 20.40 8.13 -2.94
C THR A 60 20.76 6.64 -3.00
N GLU A 61 22.06 6.33 -2.93
CA GLU A 61 22.51 4.95 -2.73
C GLU A 61 21.86 4.31 -1.49
N ASP A 62 21.71 5.06 -0.40
CA ASP A 62 21.04 4.58 0.82
C ASP A 62 19.56 4.25 0.58
N THR A 63 18.87 5.07 -0.22
CA THR A 63 17.49 4.79 -0.65
C THR A 63 17.42 3.51 -1.46
N LEU A 64 18.36 3.32 -2.39
CA LEU A 64 18.41 2.14 -3.24
C LEU A 64 18.68 0.87 -2.43
N GLN A 65 19.66 0.90 -1.53
CA GLN A 65 19.98 -0.21 -0.63
C GLN A 65 18.81 -0.56 0.29
N THR A 66 18.09 0.45 0.78
CA THR A 66 16.86 0.24 1.57
C THR A 66 15.80 -0.48 0.76
N GLN A 67 15.51 -0.02 -0.47
CA GLN A 67 14.51 -0.66 -1.33
C GLN A 67 14.90 -2.08 -1.73
N MET A 68 16.18 -2.33 -2.04
CA MET A 68 16.69 -3.67 -2.31
C MET A 68 16.52 -4.59 -1.10
N LYS A 69 16.82 -4.09 0.11
CA LYS A 69 16.67 -4.84 1.34
C LYS A 69 15.22 -5.19 1.64
N LEU A 70 14.29 -4.25 1.43
CA LEU A 70 12.86 -4.49 1.62
C LEU A 70 12.36 -5.60 0.70
N VAL A 71 12.74 -5.61 -0.58
CA VAL A 71 12.36 -6.68 -1.52
C VAL A 71 12.98 -8.02 -1.14
N GLU A 72 14.24 -8.05 -0.70
CA GLU A 72 14.84 -9.28 -0.18
C GLU A 72 14.11 -9.81 1.05
N ASP A 73 13.73 -8.92 1.98
CA ASP A 73 12.97 -9.30 3.16
C ASP A 73 11.56 -9.79 2.78
N MET A 74 10.94 -9.27 1.72
CA MET A 74 9.68 -9.82 1.18
C MET A 74 9.88 -11.26 0.69
N LYS A 75 10.96 -11.53 -0.04
CA LYS A 75 11.28 -12.89 -0.54
C LYS A 75 11.44 -13.88 0.62
N VAL A 76 12.19 -13.51 1.65
CA VAL A 76 12.37 -14.34 2.84
C VAL A 76 11.04 -14.57 3.57
N ASN A 77 10.27 -13.52 3.83
CA ASN A 77 9.00 -13.64 4.56
C ASN A 77 7.92 -14.36 3.74
N SER A 78 8.00 -14.32 2.41
CA SER A 78 7.15 -15.13 1.52
C SER A 78 7.39 -16.62 1.73
N GLN A 79 8.66 -17.06 1.74
CA GLN A 79 9.05 -18.45 1.97
C GLN A 79 8.60 -18.97 3.35
N GLU A 80 8.60 -18.10 4.35
CA GLU A 80 8.12 -18.41 5.71
C GLU A 80 6.60 -18.25 5.87
N ASN A 81 5.86 -17.88 4.82
CA ASN A 81 4.43 -17.61 4.82
C ASN A 81 3.99 -16.56 5.88
N ARG A 82 4.85 -15.55 6.10
CA ARG A 82 4.65 -14.45 7.06
C ARG A 82 3.87 -13.31 6.43
N LYS A 83 2.57 -13.56 6.21
CA LYS A 83 1.62 -12.64 5.56
C LYS A 83 1.56 -11.27 6.22
N ASP A 84 1.59 -11.21 7.55
CA ASP A 84 1.64 -9.97 8.34
C ASP A 84 2.85 -9.11 7.97
N LYS A 85 4.00 -9.75 7.81
CA LYS A 85 5.25 -9.08 7.45
C LYS A 85 5.29 -8.62 6.01
N LEU A 86 4.67 -9.38 5.10
CA LEU A 86 4.57 -8.98 3.69
C LEU A 86 3.82 -7.65 3.53
N VAL A 87 2.71 -7.46 4.24
CA VAL A 87 1.96 -6.19 4.20
C VAL A 87 2.78 -5.04 4.77
N GLU A 88 3.48 -5.26 5.89
CA GLU A 88 4.34 -4.25 6.49
C GLU A 88 5.46 -3.82 5.53
N LEU A 89 6.11 -4.79 4.87
CA LEU A 89 7.20 -4.53 3.93
C LEU A 89 6.72 -3.82 2.66
N ASP A 90 5.53 -4.16 2.14
CA ASP A 90 4.89 -3.47 1.01
C ASP A 90 4.68 -1.98 1.34
N LEU A 91 4.03 -1.72 2.48
CA LEU A 91 3.78 -0.35 2.91
C LEU A 91 5.09 0.42 3.10
N GLN A 92 6.13 -0.19 3.69
CA GLN A 92 7.44 0.44 3.85
C GLN A 92 8.12 0.76 2.51
N PHE A 93 8.01 -0.13 1.52
CA PHE A 93 8.56 0.07 0.19
C PHE A 93 7.95 1.31 -0.48
N HIS A 94 6.62 1.37 -0.51
CA HIS A 94 5.90 2.47 -1.14
C HIS A 94 6.02 3.78 -0.35
N GLU A 95 6.04 3.72 0.99
CA GLU A 95 6.26 4.89 1.83
C GLU A 95 7.62 5.56 1.55
N THR A 96 8.67 4.76 1.31
CA THR A 96 10.00 5.26 0.94
C THR A 96 9.94 6.12 -0.33
N ILE A 97 9.15 5.69 -1.33
CA ILE A 97 8.91 6.46 -2.56
C ILE A 97 8.12 7.74 -2.28
N VAL A 98 7.04 7.65 -1.50
CA VAL A 98 6.18 8.80 -1.16
C VAL A 98 6.92 9.89 -0.38
N ARG A 99 7.95 9.49 0.39
CA ARG A 99 8.79 10.39 1.17
C ARG A 99 9.81 11.18 0.36
N LEU A 100 10.15 10.74 -0.84
CA LEU A 100 11.17 11.37 -1.70
C LEU A 100 11.06 12.91 -1.79
N PRO A 101 9.89 13.51 -2.09
CA PRO A 101 9.77 14.98 -2.17
C PRO A 101 9.79 15.71 -0.81
N GLY A 102 9.73 14.98 0.32
CA GLY A 102 9.67 15.57 1.65
C GLY A 102 8.34 16.26 1.99
N TYR A 103 7.26 15.96 1.26
CA TYR A 103 5.97 16.64 1.41
C TYR A 103 5.08 15.95 2.44
N ALA A 104 5.02 16.49 3.65
CA ALA A 104 4.24 15.92 4.75
C ALA A 104 2.74 15.72 4.42
N ARG A 105 2.12 16.63 3.66
CA ARG A 105 0.71 16.48 3.24
C ARG A 105 0.51 15.31 2.28
N LEU A 106 1.44 15.11 1.34
CA LEU A 106 1.38 14.00 0.39
C LEU A 106 1.47 12.67 1.14
N LEU A 107 2.46 12.56 2.03
CA LEU A 107 2.65 11.38 2.89
C LEU A 107 1.42 11.10 3.75
N ASN A 108 0.87 12.12 4.43
CA ASN A 108 -0.28 11.92 5.32
C ASN A 108 -1.53 11.51 4.54
N THR A 109 -1.76 12.06 3.34
CA THR A 109 -2.89 11.67 2.49
C THR A 109 -2.71 10.27 1.92
N TRP A 110 -1.50 9.87 1.56
CA TRP A 110 -1.23 8.49 1.14
C TRP A 110 -1.43 7.52 2.30
N ALA A 111 -0.88 7.84 3.48
CA ALA A 111 -0.92 7.00 4.68
C ALA A 111 -2.33 6.84 5.26
N SER A 112 -3.27 7.78 4.99
CA SER A 112 -4.66 7.65 5.45
C SER A 112 -5.39 6.45 4.83
N TYR A 113 -4.84 5.83 3.77
CA TYR A 113 -5.39 4.62 3.15
C TYR A 113 -4.73 3.33 3.64
N ASN A 114 -3.70 3.37 4.50
CA ASN A 114 -2.94 2.18 4.91
C ASN A 114 -3.83 1.12 5.57
N ALA A 115 -4.75 1.54 6.44
CA ALA A 115 -5.67 0.61 7.09
C ALA A 115 -6.61 -0.11 6.10
N LEU A 116 -7.03 0.59 5.04
CA LEU A 116 -7.83 -0.02 3.97
C LEU A 116 -6.97 -0.96 3.13
N ILE A 117 -5.71 -0.64 2.89
CA ILE A 117 -4.75 -1.52 2.21
C ILE A 117 -4.50 -2.79 3.02
N GLU A 118 -4.31 -2.68 4.34
CA GLU A 118 -4.19 -3.85 5.23
C GLU A 118 -5.44 -4.75 5.15
N LEU A 119 -6.64 -4.16 5.11
CA LEU A 119 -7.89 -4.89 4.93
C LEU A 119 -7.96 -5.60 3.56
N ILE A 120 -7.48 -4.93 2.50
CA ILE A 120 -7.39 -5.51 1.16
C ILE A 120 -6.42 -6.70 1.15
N PHE A 121 -5.23 -6.55 1.73
CA PHE A 121 -4.25 -7.63 1.84
C PHE A 121 -4.77 -8.83 2.63
N ALA A 122 -5.51 -8.59 3.71
CA ALA A 122 -6.17 -9.66 4.44
C ALA A 122 -7.08 -10.50 3.52
N LYS A 123 -7.78 -9.85 2.57
CA LYS A 123 -8.62 -10.52 1.57
C LYS A 123 -7.83 -11.18 0.46
N VAL A 124 -6.77 -10.53 -0.05
CA VAL A 124 -5.81 -11.14 -1.01
C VAL A 124 -5.34 -12.49 -0.49
N PHE A 125 -4.92 -12.53 0.77
CA PHE A 125 -4.36 -13.73 1.38
C PHE A 125 -5.41 -14.75 1.84
N GLU A 126 -6.63 -14.33 2.18
CA GLU A 126 -7.75 -15.22 2.50
C GLU A 126 -8.23 -15.97 1.25
N LEU A 127 -8.29 -15.28 0.12
CA LEU A 127 -8.80 -15.80 -1.15
C LEU A 127 -7.70 -16.41 -2.05
N ASN A 128 -6.43 -16.34 -1.62
CA ASN A 128 -5.25 -16.74 -2.41
C ASN A 128 -5.21 -16.07 -3.80
N VAL A 129 -5.53 -14.78 -3.84
CA VAL A 129 -5.49 -13.96 -5.07
C VAL A 129 -4.05 -13.82 -5.59
N GLU A 130 -3.12 -13.59 -4.66
CA GLU A 130 -1.68 -13.53 -4.91
C GLU A 130 -0.94 -14.25 -3.78
N SER A 131 0.17 -14.89 -4.13
CA SER A 131 1.13 -15.43 -3.18
C SER A 131 2.11 -14.36 -2.70
N GLY A 132 2.84 -14.64 -1.63
CA GLY A 132 3.96 -13.77 -1.23
C GLY A 132 5.08 -13.70 -2.27
N GLU A 133 5.23 -14.75 -3.09
CA GLU A 133 6.23 -14.80 -4.16
C GLU A 133 5.86 -13.80 -5.25
N ASP A 134 4.60 -13.83 -5.71
CA ASP A 134 4.07 -12.87 -6.69
C ASP A 134 4.28 -11.41 -6.25
N ILE A 135 3.98 -11.12 -4.97
CA ILE A 135 4.18 -9.78 -4.38
C ILE A 135 5.66 -9.38 -4.47
N SER A 136 6.58 -10.26 -4.05
CA SER A 136 8.01 -9.97 -4.04
C SER A 136 8.60 -9.81 -5.45
N GLU A 137 8.17 -10.63 -6.42
CA GLU A 137 8.60 -10.55 -7.82
C GLU A 137 8.11 -9.25 -8.48
N ASN A 138 6.90 -8.81 -8.17
CA ASN A 138 6.36 -7.55 -8.66
C ASN A 138 7.16 -6.35 -8.12
N HIS A 139 7.59 -6.40 -6.86
CA HIS A 139 8.44 -5.34 -6.29
C HIS A 139 9.88 -5.37 -6.82
N GLU A 140 10.40 -6.54 -7.19
CA GLU A 140 11.73 -6.64 -7.80
C GLU A 140 11.82 -5.84 -9.11
N LYS A 141 10.77 -5.84 -9.95
CA LYS A 141 10.71 -5.04 -11.18
C LYS A 141 10.86 -3.54 -10.90
N LEU A 142 10.21 -3.03 -9.85
CA LEU A 142 10.32 -1.64 -9.40
C LEU A 142 11.76 -1.30 -8.98
N VAL A 143 12.39 -2.17 -8.19
CA VAL A 143 13.80 -2.00 -7.79
C VAL A 143 14.73 -1.98 -9.00
N GLN A 144 14.51 -2.86 -9.99
CA GLN A 144 15.32 -2.86 -11.21
C GLN A 144 15.20 -1.54 -11.99
N ALA A 145 14.03 -0.90 -11.99
CA ALA A 145 13.86 0.42 -12.59
C ALA A 145 14.58 1.53 -11.79
N LEU A 146 14.59 1.44 -10.45
CA LEU A 146 15.37 2.35 -9.59
C LEU A 146 16.87 2.22 -9.84
N ILE A 147 17.41 0.99 -9.91
CA ILE A 147 18.83 0.72 -10.17
C ILE A 147 19.29 1.34 -11.49
N LYS A 148 18.41 1.36 -12.51
CA LYS A 148 18.70 1.92 -13.83
C LYS A 148 18.59 3.45 -13.87
N GLU A 149 18.18 4.09 -12.77
CA GLU A 149 17.90 5.52 -12.67
C GLU A 149 16.91 6.01 -13.75
N ASP A 150 16.03 5.13 -14.24
CA ASP A 150 15.08 5.45 -15.30
C ASP A 150 13.73 5.80 -14.70
N LYS A 151 13.53 7.11 -14.46
CA LYS A 151 12.26 7.66 -13.94
C LYS A 151 11.05 7.22 -14.75
N LYS A 152 11.17 7.22 -16.09
CA LYS A 152 10.03 6.89 -16.96
C LYS A 152 9.70 5.41 -16.86
N ALA A 153 10.71 4.55 -16.87
CA ALA A 153 10.52 3.13 -16.65
C ALA A 153 9.94 2.87 -15.25
N PHE A 154 10.41 3.54 -14.21
CA PHE A 154 9.85 3.37 -12.85
C PHE A 154 8.37 3.74 -12.78
N ILE A 155 7.95 4.85 -13.40
CA ILE A 155 6.54 5.23 -13.45
C ILE A 155 5.72 4.16 -14.18
N GLN A 156 6.22 3.61 -15.29
CA GLN A 156 5.53 2.56 -16.04
C GLN A 156 5.38 1.29 -15.20
N GLU A 157 6.47 0.83 -14.57
CA GLU A 157 6.44 -0.36 -13.70
C GLU A 157 5.53 -0.14 -12.48
N LEU A 158 5.45 1.09 -11.96
CA LEU A 158 4.53 1.44 -10.88
C LEU A 158 3.07 1.37 -11.33
N GLU A 159 2.75 1.87 -12.52
CA GLU A 159 1.41 1.72 -13.10
C GLU A 159 1.04 0.25 -13.29
N ASP A 160 1.95 -0.54 -13.86
CA ASP A 160 1.74 -1.96 -14.13
C ASP A 160 1.60 -2.76 -12.83
N HIS A 161 2.38 -2.43 -11.80
CA HIS A 161 2.28 -3.00 -10.46
C HIS A 161 0.87 -2.80 -9.86
N TYR A 162 0.37 -1.56 -9.85
CA TYR A 162 -0.96 -1.23 -9.33
C TYR A 162 -2.08 -1.87 -10.17
N MET A 163 -1.94 -1.86 -11.49
CA MET A 163 -2.93 -2.44 -12.40
C MET A 163 -3.02 -3.96 -12.26
N THR A 164 -1.89 -4.64 -12.10
CA THR A 164 -1.85 -6.10 -11.90
C THR A 164 -2.58 -6.48 -10.61
N ALA A 165 -2.19 -5.88 -9.47
CA ALA A 165 -2.83 -6.13 -8.18
C ALA A 165 -4.35 -5.86 -8.21
N LYS A 166 -4.73 -4.73 -8.82
CA LYS A 166 -6.13 -4.33 -9.01
C LYS A 166 -6.92 -5.34 -9.86
N GLN A 167 -6.38 -5.78 -11.00
CA GLN A 167 -7.06 -6.73 -11.88
C GLN A 167 -7.25 -8.09 -11.21
N ASN A 168 -6.21 -8.62 -10.56
CA ASN A 168 -6.24 -9.90 -9.85
C ASN A 168 -7.36 -9.92 -8.80
N LEU A 169 -7.51 -8.84 -8.03
CA LEU A 169 -8.58 -8.69 -7.04
C LEU A 169 -9.97 -8.57 -7.66
N LEU A 170 -10.14 -7.75 -8.71
CA LEU A 170 -11.46 -7.49 -9.31
C LEU A 170 -12.06 -8.71 -10.01
N HIS A 171 -11.22 -9.64 -10.47
CA HIS A 171 -11.66 -10.92 -11.04
C HIS A 171 -12.35 -11.84 -10.02
N ILE A 172 -12.02 -11.70 -8.74
CA ILE A 172 -12.42 -12.62 -7.68
C ILE A 172 -13.49 -12.01 -6.75
N TRP A 173 -13.55 -10.67 -6.68
CA TRP A 173 -14.55 -9.92 -5.90
C TRP A 173 -15.97 -10.01 -6.46
#